data_AF-A0AAV3GIN1-F1
#
_entry.id   AF-A0AAV3GIN1-F1
#
_cell.length_a   1.000
_cell.length_b   1.000
_cell.length_c   1.000
_cell.angle_alpha   90.00
_cell.angle_beta   90.00
_cell.angle_gamma   90.00
#
_symmetry.space_group_name_H-M   'P 1'
#
loop_
_entity.id
_entity.type
_entity.pdbx_description
1 polymer ?
#
loop_
_entity_poly.entity_id
_entity_poly.type
_entity_poly.pdbx_seq_one_letter_code
_entity_poly.pdbx_strand_id
1 'polypeptide(L)'
;MKKRVVMTIAGIMGGTFTSSAVALAQTKTSVEERGPVQESTISIPDSEILAEEKEVAATIESTTTTSTIKTTSDSLEKALEATTSETSSTESGSASQSSASQHRKEIETEETSLKAQTTSTVLTGMIGTSQWSLDPTSGELTIGPGVFSDDVSSAFDSISNVKKVTFSGPVKAGKSLKSLFSSWFALLSIERLDYLDTSQVTDMSYMFDACSGLQTLDVSNFETSQVTDMSYMFTNCTGLQTLDVSNFDTSQVTNMSMMFYNCRGLQTLDVSNF
;
A
#
# COMPACT_ATOMS: atom_id res chain seq x y z
N MET A 1 9.89 36.83 0.01
CA MET A 1 9.40 35.82 0.97
C MET A 1 8.39 34.95 0.24
N LYS A 2 8.64 33.64 0.06
CA LYS A 2 7.63 32.71 -0.50
C LYS A 2 6.62 32.38 0.60
N LYS A 3 5.33 32.31 0.28
CA LYS A 3 4.28 31.85 1.21
C LYS A 3 4.31 30.32 1.27
N ARG A 4 4.34 29.72 2.46
CA ARG A 4 4.06 28.28 2.62
C ARG A 4 2.59 28.03 2.29
N VAL A 5 2.33 27.01 1.47
CA VAL A 5 0.98 26.52 1.18
C VAL A 5 0.93 25.06 1.64
N VAL A 6 0.49 24.85 2.89
CA VAL A 6 0.25 23.52 3.43
C VAL A 6 -1.19 23.15 3.08
N MET A 7 -1.38 22.18 2.18
CA MET A 7 -2.70 21.63 1.91
C MET A 7 -3.02 20.52 2.91
N THR A 8 -3.73 20.87 3.99
CA THR A 8 -4.36 19.89 4.87
C THR A 8 -5.53 19.25 4.13
N ILE A 9 -5.40 17.98 3.75
CA ILE A 9 -6.45 17.22 3.05
C ILE A 9 -7.52 16.79 4.07
N ALA A 10 -8.44 17.70 4.39
CA ALA A 10 -9.59 17.39 5.24
C ALA A 10 -10.53 16.40 4.53
N GLY A 11 -10.71 15.21 5.10
CA GLY A 11 -11.56 14.16 4.53
C GLY A 11 -13.06 14.50 4.61
N ILE A 12 -13.58 15.18 3.59
CA ILE A 12 -15.02 15.49 3.48
C ILE A 12 -15.80 14.23 3.06
N MET A 13 -16.60 13.70 3.99
CA MET A 13 -17.47 12.56 3.74
C MET A 13 -18.82 13.03 3.14
N GLY A 14 -19.07 12.66 1.88
CA GLY A 14 -20.41 12.69 1.26
C GLY A 14 -21.03 14.06 0.99
N GLY A 15 -20.84 14.59 -0.23
CA GLY A 15 -21.58 15.76 -0.70
C GLY A 15 -21.54 15.92 -2.22
N THR A 16 -22.70 15.79 -2.88
CA THR A 16 -22.84 16.07 -4.32
C THR A 16 -22.99 17.57 -4.55
N PHE A 17 -21.93 18.23 -5.01
CA PHE A 17 -21.98 19.64 -5.39
C PHE A 17 -22.14 19.79 -6.91
N THR A 18 -23.27 20.35 -7.33
CA THR A 18 -23.49 20.79 -8.70
C THR A 18 -22.63 22.00 -9.02
N SER A 19 -21.98 22.01 -10.18
CA SER A 19 -21.11 23.12 -10.58
C SER A 19 -21.93 24.36 -10.94
N SER A 20 -21.60 25.50 -10.32
CA SER A 20 -22.05 26.83 -10.71
C SER A 20 -20.94 27.84 -10.44
N ALA A 21 -20.14 28.11 -11.47
CA ALA A 21 -19.07 29.09 -11.39
C ALA A 21 -19.64 30.51 -11.39
N VAL A 22 -19.52 31.22 -10.27
CA VAL A 22 -19.79 32.67 -10.19
C VAL A 22 -18.45 33.41 -10.23
N ALA A 23 -18.09 33.90 -11.41
CA ALA A 23 -16.90 34.72 -11.58
C ALA A 23 -17.13 36.13 -11.01
N LEU A 24 -16.56 36.42 -9.84
CA LEU A 24 -16.59 37.76 -9.26
C LEU A 24 -15.34 38.55 -9.68
N ALA A 25 -15.49 39.38 -10.70
CA ALA A 25 -14.47 40.37 -11.03
C ALA A 25 -14.44 41.47 -9.96
N GLN A 26 -13.26 41.81 -9.44
CA GLN A 26 -13.05 43.02 -8.64
C GLN A 26 -12.02 43.93 -9.30
N THR A 27 -12.34 45.22 -9.34
CA THR A 27 -11.63 46.22 -10.12
C THR A 27 -10.49 46.88 -9.35
N LYS A 28 -9.42 47.16 -10.09
CA LYS A 28 -8.22 47.87 -9.66
C LYS A 28 -8.57 49.28 -9.14
N THR A 29 -8.14 49.61 -7.92
CA THR A 29 -8.07 50.99 -7.41
C THR A 29 -6.71 51.22 -6.75
N SER A 30 -5.95 52.21 -7.24
CA SER A 30 -4.73 52.68 -6.58
C SER A 30 -5.08 53.78 -5.56
N VAL A 31 -4.42 53.79 -4.40
CA VAL A 31 -4.35 54.95 -3.51
C VAL A 31 -2.89 55.16 -3.10
N GLU A 32 -2.53 56.41 -2.88
CA GLU A 32 -1.16 56.94 -2.77
C GLU A 32 -0.55 56.76 -1.36
N GLU A 33 0.78 56.71 -1.29
CA GLU A 33 1.57 56.55 -0.07
C GLU A 33 1.74 57.88 0.69
N ARG A 34 1.40 57.93 1.98
CA ARG A 34 1.83 59.01 2.90
C ARG A 34 2.01 58.57 4.36
N GLY A 35 3.25 58.62 4.83
CA GLY A 35 3.65 59.16 6.14
C GLY A 35 3.26 58.39 7.43
N PRO A 36 4.22 58.10 8.33
CA PRO A 36 3.91 57.50 9.63
C PRO A 36 3.36 58.51 10.65
N VAL A 37 2.51 58.05 11.55
CA VAL A 37 2.08 58.75 12.78
C VAL A 37 2.27 57.78 13.97
N GLN A 38 2.56 58.32 15.15
CA GLN A 38 3.09 57.57 16.30
C GLN A 38 2.06 56.82 17.14
N GLU A 39 2.61 56.06 18.10
CA GLU A 39 1.99 55.19 19.09
C GLU A 39 0.75 55.74 19.81
N SER A 40 -0.20 54.85 20.08
CA SER A 40 -0.89 54.82 21.37
C SER A 40 -1.30 53.39 21.72
N THR A 41 -0.59 52.78 22.67
CA THR A 41 -0.93 51.45 23.22
C THR A 41 -2.14 51.55 24.14
N ILE A 42 -3.19 50.76 23.89
CA ILE A 42 -4.24 50.50 24.88
C ILE A 42 -4.32 48.98 25.09
N SER A 43 -4.13 48.57 26.34
CA SER A 43 -4.26 47.20 26.82
C SER A 43 -5.33 47.18 27.90
N ILE A 44 -6.36 46.36 27.70
CA ILE A 44 -7.47 46.09 28.62
C ILE A 44 -7.70 44.55 28.55
N PRO A 45 -7.97 43.87 29.67
CA PRO A 45 -7.34 42.56 29.92
C PRO A 45 -8.23 41.35 29.65
N ASP A 46 -7.62 40.16 29.74
CA ASP A 46 -8.32 38.89 29.91
C ASP A 46 -9.13 38.86 31.22
N SER A 47 -10.41 38.51 31.14
CA SER A 47 -11.22 38.08 32.29
C SER A 47 -12.40 37.20 31.88
N GLU A 48 -12.42 35.98 32.41
CA GLU A 48 -13.62 35.17 32.70
C GLU A 48 -14.72 35.02 31.64
N ILE A 49 -14.73 33.87 30.96
CA ILE A 49 -15.93 33.01 30.98
C ILE A 49 -15.49 31.62 31.46
N LEU A 50 -16.02 31.22 32.62
CA LEU A 50 -16.02 29.84 33.12
C LEU A 50 -17.49 29.38 33.21
N ALA A 51 -17.70 28.08 33.42
CA ALA A 51 -18.99 27.37 33.34
C ALA A 51 -19.53 27.20 31.89
N GLU A 52 -20.34 26.19 31.59
CA GLU A 52 -20.98 25.23 32.49
C GLU A 52 -20.99 23.82 31.87
N GLU A 53 -20.79 22.77 32.69
CA GLU A 53 -21.02 21.38 32.25
C GLU A 53 -22.52 21.10 32.18
N LYS A 54 -22.99 20.47 31.10
CA LYS A 54 -24.27 19.73 31.18
C LYS A 54 -24.33 18.49 30.31
N GLU A 55 -24.26 17.36 31.00
CA GLU A 55 -24.64 16.04 30.54
C GLU A 55 -26.07 16.02 29.97
N VAL A 56 -26.24 15.40 28.79
CA VAL A 56 -27.53 14.88 28.31
C VAL A 56 -27.29 13.51 27.67
N ALA A 57 -27.34 12.45 28.49
CA ALA A 57 -27.44 11.09 27.97
C ALA A 57 -28.85 10.87 27.40
N ALA A 58 -28.95 10.46 26.13
CA ALA A 58 -30.21 10.14 25.48
C ALA A 58 -30.15 8.74 24.85
N THR A 59 -30.86 7.80 25.46
CA THR A 59 -30.96 6.41 25.02
C THR A 59 -31.56 6.28 23.62
N ILE A 60 -30.91 5.53 22.75
CA ILE A 60 -31.51 4.99 21.53
C ILE A 60 -31.18 3.49 21.47
N GLU A 61 -32.19 2.66 21.75
CA GLU A 61 -32.12 1.21 21.48
C GLU A 61 -32.61 0.89 20.05
N SER A 62 -32.31 -0.33 19.59
CA SER A 62 -32.77 -0.94 18.33
C SER A 62 -32.20 -0.35 17.02
N THR A 63 -31.82 -1.15 16.02
CA THR A 63 -31.80 -2.62 15.88
C THR A 63 -30.48 -3.13 15.28
N THR A 64 -30.10 -4.36 15.62
CA THR A 64 -28.92 -5.05 15.10
C THR A 64 -29.22 -5.79 13.79
N THR A 65 -28.43 -5.54 12.73
CA THR A 65 -28.44 -6.34 11.49
C THR A 65 -27.02 -6.77 11.09
N THR A 66 -26.45 -7.67 11.89
CA THR A 66 -25.15 -8.29 11.60
C THR A 66 -25.26 -9.23 10.39
N SER A 67 -24.79 -8.81 9.21
CA SER A 67 -24.53 -9.72 8.09
C SER A 67 -23.28 -10.55 8.35
N THR A 68 -23.47 -11.74 8.93
CA THR A 68 -22.38 -12.69 9.22
C THR A 68 -21.66 -13.14 7.96
N ILE A 69 -20.38 -12.79 7.83
CA ILE A 69 -19.45 -13.40 6.88
C ILE A 69 -19.28 -14.87 7.29
N LYS A 70 -19.68 -15.80 6.42
CA LYS A 70 -19.59 -17.25 6.66
C LYS A 70 -18.52 -17.90 5.78
N THR A 71 -17.25 -17.58 6.07
CA THR A 71 -16.10 -18.26 5.47
C THR A 71 -16.02 -19.71 5.95
N THR A 72 -16.09 -20.66 5.03
CA THR A 72 -16.00 -22.10 5.31
C THR A 72 -14.54 -22.51 5.57
N SER A 73 -14.14 -22.58 6.84
CA SER A 73 -12.85 -23.13 7.29
C SER A 73 -13.01 -24.42 8.11
N ASP A 74 -14.07 -24.52 8.91
CA ASP A 74 -14.24 -25.56 9.94
C ASP A 74 -14.90 -26.85 9.39
N SER A 75 -14.39 -27.39 8.28
CA SER A 75 -15.02 -28.56 7.61
C SER A 75 -14.06 -29.63 7.10
N LEU A 76 -12.80 -29.62 7.57
CA LEU A 76 -11.83 -30.70 7.30
C LEU A 76 -11.25 -31.36 8.56
N GLU A 77 -11.33 -30.71 9.74
CA GLU A 77 -10.67 -31.19 10.97
C GLU A 77 -11.61 -31.99 11.91
N LYS A 78 -12.69 -32.57 11.39
CA LYS A 78 -13.62 -33.40 12.19
C LYS A 78 -14.01 -34.72 11.52
N ALA A 79 -13.01 -35.41 10.98
CA ALA A 79 -13.17 -36.69 10.27
C ALA A 79 -12.15 -37.77 10.69
N LEU A 80 -11.43 -37.60 11.81
CA LEU A 80 -10.32 -38.50 12.21
C LEU A 80 -10.43 -39.11 13.62
N GLU A 81 -11.35 -38.65 14.49
CA GLU A 81 -11.48 -39.09 15.89
C GLU A 81 -12.83 -39.79 16.18
N ALA A 82 -13.19 -40.84 15.43
CA ALA A 82 -14.53 -41.45 15.55
C ALA A 82 -14.63 -42.98 15.31
N THR A 83 -13.56 -43.77 15.44
CA THR A 83 -13.60 -45.23 15.19
C THR A 83 -12.75 -46.09 16.15
N THR A 84 -12.95 -46.01 17.47
CA THR A 84 -12.37 -46.97 18.45
C THR A 84 -13.29 -47.22 19.66
N SER A 85 -13.51 -48.51 20.01
CA SER A 85 -14.30 -49.02 21.16
C SER A 85 -15.82 -48.71 21.14
N GLU A 86 -16.75 -49.53 21.67
CA GLU A 86 -16.79 -50.74 22.53
C GLU A 86 -17.98 -51.66 22.12
N THR A 87 -18.27 -52.88 22.62
CA THR A 87 -17.56 -54.07 23.19
C THR A 87 -18.53 -55.28 23.18
N SER A 88 -18.04 -56.53 23.35
CA SER A 88 -18.81 -57.75 23.78
C SER A 88 -19.82 -58.36 22.77
N SER A 89 -20.06 -59.67 22.62
CA SER A 89 -19.54 -60.98 23.13
C SER A 89 -19.85 -62.09 22.07
N THR A 90 -19.50 -63.39 22.11
CA THR A 90 -19.38 -64.39 23.21
C THR A 90 -18.54 -65.61 22.79
N GLU A 91 -17.83 -66.19 23.76
CA GLU A 91 -17.42 -67.61 23.97
C GLU A 91 -16.77 -68.54 22.91
N SER A 92 -15.79 -69.29 23.44
CA SER A 92 -15.34 -70.66 23.09
C SER A 92 -14.32 -70.86 21.95
N GLY A 93 -13.45 -71.86 22.14
CA GLY A 93 -12.34 -72.22 21.25
C GLY A 93 -10.99 -72.25 21.97
N SER A 94 -10.31 -73.40 21.99
CA SER A 94 -9.08 -73.60 22.76
C SER A 94 -7.79 -73.52 21.91
N ALA A 95 -6.67 -73.40 22.63
CA ALA A 95 -5.32 -73.88 22.31
C ALA A 95 -4.24 -72.93 21.72
N SER A 96 -3.05 -73.06 22.33
CA SER A 96 -1.72 -73.02 21.71
C SER A 96 -1.16 -71.72 21.09
N GLN A 97 -0.53 -70.91 21.96
CA GLN A 97 0.87 -70.45 21.91
C GLN A 97 1.56 -70.05 20.57
N SER A 98 2.35 -68.97 20.67
CA SER A 98 3.59 -68.68 19.89
C SER A 98 3.48 -68.16 18.45
N SER A 99 3.47 -66.82 18.28
CA SER A 99 4.16 -66.09 17.17
C SER A 99 4.15 -64.54 17.29
N ALA A 100 4.22 -63.98 18.50
CA ALA A 100 4.11 -62.53 18.72
C ALA A 100 5.45 -61.75 18.59
N SER A 101 6.07 -61.72 17.40
CA SER A 101 7.27 -60.88 17.13
C SER A 101 7.56 -60.64 15.64
N GLN A 102 6.73 -59.84 14.95
CA GLN A 102 7.14 -59.26 13.65
C GLN A 102 6.43 -57.95 13.23
N HIS A 103 5.35 -57.53 13.89
CA HIS A 103 4.54 -56.37 13.46
C HIS A 103 4.76 -55.10 14.32
N ARG A 104 6.03 -54.74 14.58
CA ARG A 104 6.41 -53.46 15.22
C ARG A 104 7.73 -52.94 14.63
N LYS A 105 7.74 -52.69 13.31
CA LYS A 105 8.88 -52.02 12.64
C LYS A 105 8.50 -51.22 11.38
N GLU A 106 7.26 -50.74 11.29
CA GLU A 106 6.76 -49.96 10.13
C GLU A 106 6.19 -48.58 10.53
N ILE A 107 5.76 -48.39 11.78
CA ILE A 107 5.21 -47.12 12.30
C ILE A 107 6.28 -46.02 12.47
N GLU A 108 7.57 -46.38 12.44
CA GLU A 108 8.70 -45.43 12.50
C GLU A 108 9.17 -44.98 11.09
N THR A 109 8.26 -45.02 10.10
CA THR A 109 8.57 -44.75 8.68
C THR A 109 7.65 -43.75 7.97
N GLU A 110 6.60 -43.24 8.62
CA GLU A 110 5.64 -42.30 7.99
C GLU A 110 5.80 -40.84 8.42
N GLU A 111 6.34 -40.53 9.62
CA GLU A 111 6.57 -39.13 10.05
C GLU A 111 7.59 -38.37 9.16
N THR A 112 8.45 -39.10 8.44
CA THR A 112 9.37 -38.52 7.44
C THR A 112 8.73 -38.24 6.08
N SER A 113 7.46 -38.62 5.85
CA SER A 113 6.79 -38.47 4.55
C SER A 113 6.06 -37.13 4.38
N LEU A 114 5.60 -36.50 5.47
CA LEU A 114 4.86 -35.21 5.43
C LEU A 114 5.76 -33.95 5.30
N LYS A 115 6.95 -34.09 4.70
CA LYS A 115 7.73 -32.96 4.16
C LYS A 115 7.87 -33.01 2.63
N ALA A 116 7.13 -33.89 1.97
CA ALA A 116 7.08 -33.98 0.52
C ALA A 116 6.28 -32.82 -0.11
N GLN A 117 7.03 -31.82 -0.59
CA GLN A 117 6.79 -31.22 -1.91
C GLN A 117 5.53 -30.34 -2.09
N THR A 118 5.46 -29.22 -1.36
CA THR A 118 5.10 -27.95 -2.00
C THR A 118 6.36 -27.26 -2.52
N THR A 119 6.88 -27.76 -3.66
CA THR A 119 7.92 -27.03 -4.42
C THR A 119 7.29 -25.81 -5.07
N SER A 120 7.16 -24.74 -4.29
CA SER A 120 6.82 -23.40 -4.77
C SER A 120 7.91 -22.95 -5.74
N THR A 121 7.67 -23.09 -7.05
CA THR A 121 8.66 -22.77 -8.06
C THR A 121 8.81 -21.26 -8.14
N VAL A 122 9.97 -20.75 -7.71
CA VAL A 122 10.36 -19.35 -7.85
C VAL A 122 10.16 -18.93 -9.31
N LEU A 123 9.28 -17.95 -9.53
CA LEU A 123 9.02 -17.40 -10.86
C LEU A 123 10.18 -16.48 -11.22
N THR A 124 10.63 -16.51 -12.48
CA THR A 124 11.76 -15.68 -12.93
C THR A 124 11.52 -15.11 -14.32
N GLY A 125 12.11 -13.94 -14.58
CA GLY A 125 12.01 -13.26 -15.88
C GLY A 125 13.09 -12.20 -16.06
N MET A 126 12.93 -11.39 -17.10
CA MET A 126 13.86 -10.33 -17.50
C MET A 126 13.09 -9.04 -17.83
N ILE A 127 13.68 -7.88 -17.52
CA ILE A 127 13.25 -6.56 -17.98
C ILE A 127 14.47 -5.89 -18.59
N GLY A 128 14.50 -5.79 -19.93
CA GLY A 128 15.73 -5.48 -20.66
C GLY A 128 16.84 -6.49 -20.34
N THR A 129 17.83 -6.05 -19.58
CA THR A 129 18.96 -6.87 -19.08
C THR A 129 18.90 -7.18 -17.58
N SER A 130 17.95 -6.59 -16.85
CA SER A 130 17.73 -6.90 -15.43
C SER A 130 16.97 -8.21 -15.27
N GLN A 131 17.55 -9.20 -14.61
CA GLN A 131 16.81 -10.39 -14.18
C GLN A 131 15.88 -10.04 -13.01
N TRP A 132 14.77 -10.78 -12.84
CA TRP A 132 13.97 -10.76 -11.62
C TRP A 132 13.58 -12.16 -11.15
N SER A 133 13.25 -12.30 -9.87
CA SER A 133 12.75 -13.53 -9.26
C SER A 133 11.71 -13.25 -8.16
N LEU A 134 10.56 -13.92 -8.22
CA LEU A 134 9.50 -13.86 -7.21
C LEU A 134 9.37 -15.23 -6.50
N ASP A 135 9.49 -15.25 -5.18
CA ASP A 135 9.03 -16.37 -4.37
C ASP A 135 7.50 -16.28 -4.15
N PRO A 136 6.69 -17.24 -4.66
CA PRO A 136 5.24 -17.22 -4.48
C PRO A 136 4.78 -17.41 -3.03
N THR A 137 5.64 -17.94 -2.14
CA THR A 137 5.29 -18.24 -0.75
C THR A 137 5.39 -17.01 0.14
N SER A 138 6.51 -16.28 0.12
CA SER A 138 6.63 -14.98 0.78
C SER A 138 5.84 -13.89 0.06
N GLY A 139 5.90 -13.85 -1.28
CA GLY A 139 5.49 -12.69 -2.08
C GLY A 139 6.61 -11.64 -2.23
N GLU A 140 7.88 -12.00 -2.01
CA GLU A 140 9.03 -11.12 -2.24
C GLU A 140 9.55 -11.22 -3.68
N LEU A 141 9.50 -10.09 -4.39
CA LEU A 141 10.08 -9.89 -5.71
C LEU A 141 11.49 -9.29 -5.57
N THR A 142 12.52 -10.05 -5.93
CA THR A 142 13.88 -9.53 -6.08
C THR A 142 14.11 -9.07 -7.51
N ILE A 143 14.65 -7.86 -7.67
CA ILE A 143 15.10 -7.30 -8.95
C ILE A 143 16.63 -7.30 -8.95
N GLY A 144 17.23 -7.86 -10.00
CA GLY A 144 18.67 -7.91 -10.25
C GLY A 144 19.27 -6.54 -10.60
N PRO A 145 20.60 -6.37 -10.58
CA PRO A 145 21.23 -5.25 -11.26
C PRO A 145 21.04 -5.36 -12.79
N GLY A 146 21.03 -4.22 -13.49
CA GLY A 146 20.95 -4.21 -14.96
C GLY A 146 20.43 -2.91 -15.55
N VAL A 147 19.84 -3.01 -16.74
CA VAL A 147 19.19 -1.91 -17.46
C VAL A 147 17.80 -2.39 -17.91
N PHE A 148 16.75 -1.66 -17.53
CA PHE A 148 15.39 -1.90 -17.99
C PHE A 148 15.22 -1.54 -19.48
N SER A 149 14.18 -2.11 -20.11
CA SER A 149 13.73 -1.69 -21.44
C SER A 149 13.08 -0.30 -21.39
N ASP A 150 13.00 0.38 -22.56
CA ASP A 150 12.37 1.72 -22.66
C ASP A 150 10.86 1.73 -22.36
N ASP A 151 10.22 0.57 -22.49
CA ASP A 151 8.88 0.28 -22.00
C ASP A 151 8.98 -0.86 -20.97
N VAL A 152 8.32 -0.69 -19.83
CA VAL A 152 8.24 -1.66 -18.72
C VAL A 152 6.80 -2.05 -18.38
N SER A 153 5.82 -1.58 -19.15
CA SER A 153 4.39 -1.72 -18.85
C SER A 153 3.89 -3.17 -18.74
N SER A 154 4.58 -4.12 -19.36
CA SER A 154 4.31 -5.57 -19.31
C SER A 154 5.37 -6.38 -18.54
N ALA A 155 6.27 -5.71 -17.81
CA ALA A 155 7.39 -6.31 -17.08
C ALA A 155 6.98 -7.43 -16.11
N PHE A 156 5.75 -7.33 -15.58
CA PHE A 156 5.27 -8.10 -14.45
C PHE A 156 3.84 -8.67 -14.65
N ASP A 157 3.29 -8.64 -15.87
CA ASP A 157 1.92 -9.12 -16.19
C ASP A 157 1.67 -10.60 -15.79
N SER A 158 2.75 -11.39 -15.69
CA SER A 158 2.70 -12.81 -15.31
C SER A 158 2.77 -13.05 -13.79
N ILE A 159 2.94 -12.02 -12.96
CA ILE A 159 3.05 -12.14 -11.50
C ILE A 159 1.94 -11.38 -10.77
N SER A 160 1.64 -11.82 -9.55
CA SER A 160 0.63 -11.21 -8.68
C SER A 160 0.96 -11.49 -7.22
N ASN A 161 0.21 -10.89 -6.28
CA ASN A 161 0.42 -11.06 -4.83
C ASN A 161 1.85 -10.69 -4.34
N VAL A 162 2.51 -9.77 -5.04
CA VAL A 162 3.77 -9.17 -4.58
C VAL A 162 3.49 -8.33 -3.34
N LYS A 163 4.16 -8.65 -2.23
CA LYS A 163 4.04 -7.96 -0.94
C LYS A 163 5.27 -7.11 -0.64
N LYS A 164 6.41 -7.45 -1.25
CA LYS A 164 7.69 -6.78 -1.06
C LYS A 164 8.46 -6.75 -2.37
N VAL A 165 9.12 -5.63 -2.64
CA VAL A 165 10.13 -5.50 -3.71
C VAL A 165 11.50 -5.28 -3.08
N THR A 166 12.55 -5.90 -3.63
CA THR A 166 13.93 -5.73 -3.19
C THR A 166 14.85 -5.54 -4.40
N PHE A 167 15.47 -4.38 -4.54
CA PHE A 167 16.55 -4.19 -5.52
C PHE A 167 17.87 -4.74 -4.97
N SER A 168 18.42 -5.77 -5.61
CA SER A 168 19.65 -6.44 -5.18
C SER A 168 20.94 -5.76 -5.66
N GLY A 169 20.85 -4.91 -6.68
CA GLY A 169 21.94 -4.08 -7.19
C GLY A 169 21.44 -2.95 -8.09
N PRO A 170 22.33 -2.05 -8.58
CA PRO A 170 21.94 -0.89 -9.38
C PRO A 170 21.20 -1.25 -10.66
N VAL A 171 20.08 -0.58 -10.90
CA VAL A 171 19.24 -0.70 -12.10
C VAL A 171 19.15 0.65 -12.78
N LYS A 172 19.47 0.71 -14.08
CA LYS A 172 19.20 1.89 -14.91
C LYS A 172 17.83 1.77 -15.56
N ALA A 173 16.97 2.76 -15.36
CA ALA A 173 15.68 2.84 -16.03
C ALA A 173 15.82 3.12 -17.54
N GLY A 174 14.86 2.62 -18.32
CA GLY A 174 14.63 3.06 -19.70
C GLY A 174 13.83 4.38 -19.74
N LYS A 175 13.34 4.76 -20.92
CA LYS A 175 12.60 6.03 -21.12
C LYS A 175 11.25 6.12 -20.41
N SER A 176 10.54 5.02 -20.15
CA SER A 176 9.30 5.02 -19.36
C SER A 176 9.39 4.06 -18.18
N LEU A 177 8.89 4.50 -17.01
CA LEU A 177 8.59 3.66 -15.85
C LEU A 177 7.09 3.50 -15.63
N LYS A 178 6.30 3.72 -16.68
CA LYS A 178 4.85 3.69 -16.65
C LYS A 178 4.32 2.37 -16.09
N SER A 179 3.39 2.51 -15.15
CA SER A 179 2.70 1.39 -14.50
C SER A 179 3.59 0.34 -13.81
N LEU A 180 4.90 0.59 -13.59
CA LEU A 180 5.86 -0.44 -13.13
C LEU A 180 5.41 -1.22 -11.88
N PHE A 181 4.73 -0.57 -10.94
CA PHE A 181 4.16 -1.18 -9.73
C PHE A 181 2.64 -1.00 -9.63
N SER A 182 1.96 -0.69 -10.74
CA SER A 182 0.53 -0.39 -10.78
C SER A 182 -0.33 -1.59 -10.37
N SER A 183 -1.40 -1.32 -9.64
CA SER A 183 -2.38 -2.30 -9.15
C SER A 183 -1.81 -3.35 -8.18
N TRP A 184 -0.66 -3.09 -7.56
CA TRP A 184 -0.08 -4.00 -6.56
C TRP A 184 -0.71 -3.75 -5.18
N PHE A 185 -2.00 -4.04 -5.04
CA PHE A 185 -2.80 -3.79 -3.85
C PHE A 185 -2.22 -4.38 -2.55
N ALA A 186 -1.46 -5.48 -2.68
CA ALA A 186 -0.83 -6.23 -1.59
C ALA A 186 0.59 -5.75 -1.23
N LEU A 187 1.17 -4.81 -1.98
CA LEU A 187 2.53 -4.31 -1.76
C LEU A 187 2.60 -3.52 -0.45
N LEU A 188 3.49 -3.94 0.45
CA LEU A 188 3.67 -3.34 1.78
C LEU A 188 4.96 -2.50 1.88
N SER A 189 5.99 -2.85 1.08
CA SER A 189 7.31 -2.19 1.10
C SER A 189 8.09 -2.35 -0.20
N ILE A 190 8.92 -1.35 -0.50
CA ILE A 190 9.94 -1.40 -1.55
C ILE A 190 11.28 -1.12 -0.88
N GLU A 191 12.14 -2.13 -0.80
CA GLU A 191 13.50 -2.02 -0.27
C GLU A 191 14.49 -1.71 -1.40
N ARG A 192 15.44 -0.82 -1.09
CA ARG A 192 16.55 -0.41 -1.96
C ARG A 192 16.13 0.32 -3.26
N LEU A 193 15.05 1.09 -3.21
CA LEU A 193 14.63 1.94 -4.34
C LEU A 193 15.71 2.99 -4.73
N ASP A 194 16.67 3.28 -3.84
CA ASP A 194 17.89 4.05 -4.10
C ASP A 194 18.78 3.49 -5.21
N TYR A 195 18.62 2.20 -5.57
CA TYR A 195 19.32 1.57 -6.70
C TYR A 195 18.69 1.84 -8.07
N LEU A 196 17.51 2.45 -8.16
CA LEU A 196 16.86 2.77 -9.44
C LEU A 196 17.33 4.14 -9.97
N ASP A 197 18.27 4.13 -10.91
CA ASP A 197 18.68 5.32 -11.67
C ASP A 197 17.55 5.76 -12.61
N THR A 198 16.86 6.83 -12.22
CA THR A 198 15.73 7.45 -12.92
C THR A 198 16.14 8.59 -13.85
N SER A 199 17.44 8.94 -13.94
CA SER A 199 17.97 10.15 -14.61
C SER A 199 17.77 10.26 -16.13
N GLN A 200 17.02 9.32 -16.72
CA GLN A 200 16.71 9.25 -18.15
C GLN A 200 15.21 9.07 -18.41
N VAL A 201 14.37 8.97 -17.38
CA VAL A 201 12.95 8.69 -17.48
C VAL A 201 12.19 9.94 -17.93
N THR A 202 11.32 9.78 -18.91
CA THR A 202 10.46 10.85 -19.47
C THR A 202 8.98 10.67 -19.12
N ASP A 203 8.58 9.50 -18.60
CA ASP A 203 7.22 9.12 -18.26
C ASP A 203 7.22 8.26 -16.97
N MET A 204 6.55 8.75 -15.93
CA MET A 204 6.31 8.07 -14.65
C MET A 204 4.80 7.87 -14.39
N SER A 205 3.97 7.94 -15.44
CA SER A 205 2.52 7.85 -15.29
C SER A 205 2.10 6.50 -14.69
N TYR A 206 1.13 6.51 -13.78
CA TYR A 206 0.63 5.32 -13.06
C TYR A 206 1.68 4.49 -12.28
N MET A 207 2.92 4.97 -12.10
CA MET A 207 4.04 4.14 -11.60
C MET A 207 3.75 3.39 -10.28
N PHE A 208 3.03 4.01 -9.34
CA PHE A 208 2.55 3.43 -8.08
C PHE A 208 1.02 3.45 -7.96
N ASP A 209 0.29 3.54 -9.08
CA ASP A 209 -1.18 3.57 -9.05
C ASP A 209 -1.74 2.35 -8.30
N ALA A 210 -2.68 2.58 -7.40
CA ALA A 210 -3.35 1.57 -6.59
C ALA A 210 -2.43 0.65 -5.75
N CYS A 211 -1.24 1.12 -5.35
CA CYS A 211 -0.42 0.52 -4.29
C CYS A 211 -1.08 0.70 -2.90
N SER A 212 -2.30 0.17 -2.70
CA SER A 212 -3.16 0.46 -1.54
C SER A 212 -2.61 -0.01 -0.19
N GLY A 213 -1.74 -1.02 -0.18
CA GLY A 213 -1.11 -1.56 1.04
C GLY A 213 0.14 -0.81 1.51
N LEU A 214 0.72 0.06 0.67
CA LEU A 214 2.00 0.71 0.90
C LEU A 214 1.81 1.89 1.86
N GLN A 215 2.41 1.81 3.05
CA GLN A 215 2.21 2.82 4.11
C GLN A 215 3.18 4.01 4.03
N THR A 216 4.38 3.76 3.52
CA THR A 216 5.48 4.73 3.39
C THR A 216 6.24 4.44 2.11
N LEU A 217 6.66 5.49 1.40
CA LEU A 217 7.47 5.37 0.20
C LEU A 217 8.52 6.46 0.19
N ASP A 218 9.78 6.07 -0.02
CA ASP A 218 10.91 6.98 -0.22
C ASP A 218 11.15 7.15 -1.72
N VAL A 219 11.01 8.39 -2.22
CA VAL A 219 11.31 8.78 -3.61
C VAL A 219 12.41 9.85 -3.66
N SER A 220 13.21 10.00 -2.59
CA SER A 220 14.25 11.04 -2.49
C SER A 220 15.37 10.90 -3.51
N ASN A 221 15.54 9.70 -4.10
CA ASN A 221 16.50 9.43 -5.18
C ASN A 221 15.93 9.64 -6.60
N PHE A 222 14.70 10.15 -6.76
CA PHE A 222 14.09 10.32 -8.08
C PHE A 222 14.58 11.60 -8.76
N GLU A 223 15.22 11.42 -9.92
CA GLU A 223 15.76 12.48 -10.78
C GLU A 223 14.71 12.88 -11.84
N THR A 224 13.75 13.73 -11.47
CA THR A 224 12.55 13.99 -12.30
C THR A 224 12.73 15.07 -13.37
N SER A 225 13.91 15.67 -13.52
CA SER A 225 14.17 16.84 -14.39
C SER A 225 13.95 16.60 -15.90
N GLN A 226 13.78 15.35 -16.34
CA GLN A 226 13.40 14.98 -17.72
C GLN A 226 11.95 14.45 -17.84
N VAL A 227 11.21 14.34 -16.75
CA VAL A 227 9.87 13.75 -16.74
C VAL A 227 8.85 14.72 -17.32
N THR A 228 8.03 14.22 -18.26
CA THR A 228 7.01 15.00 -18.98
C THR A 228 5.58 14.61 -18.61
N ASP A 229 5.38 13.44 -18.01
CA ASP A 229 4.10 12.93 -17.51
C ASP A 229 4.29 12.23 -16.14
N MET A 230 3.55 12.69 -15.14
CA MET A 230 3.42 12.12 -13.79
C MET A 230 1.94 11.82 -13.44
N SER A 231 1.07 11.77 -14.44
CA SER A 231 -0.36 11.55 -14.21
C SER A 231 -0.61 10.21 -13.54
N TYR A 232 -1.56 10.21 -12.61
CA TYR A 232 -1.93 9.05 -11.79
C TYR A 232 -0.78 8.38 -11.00
N MET A 233 0.42 8.99 -10.91
CA MET A 233 1.63 8.34 -10.36
C MET A 233 1.44 7.73 -8.97
N PHE A 234 0.64 8.36 -8.10
CA PHE A 234 0.25 7.84 -6.78
C PHE A 234 -1.28 7.71 -6.61
N THR A 235 -2.06 7.67 -7.70
CA THR A 235 -3.53 7.48 -7.63
C THR A 235 -3.86 6.25 -6.78
N ASN A 236 -4.95 6.30 -6.02
CA ASN A 236 -5.43 5.17 -5.22
C ASN A 236 -4.43 4.59 -4.18
N CYS A 237 -3.34 5.30 -3.85
CA CYS A 237 -2.45 4.98 -2.73
C CYS A 237 -3.15 5.25 -1.38
N THR A 238 -4.22 4.50 -1.08
CA THR A 238 -5.10 4.74 0.07
C THR A 238 -4.43 4.49 1.43
N GLY A 239 -3.42 3.61 1.48
CA GLY A 239 -2.67 3.30 2.70
C GLY A 239 -1.47 4.22 2.98
N LEU A 240 -1.04 5.01 1.99
CA LEU A 240 0.18 5.82 2.06
C LEU A 240 -0.03 7.01 3.03
N GLN A 241 0.69 7.01 4.15
CA GLN A 241 0.50 7.97 5.24
C GLN A 241 1.40 9.20 5.12
N THR A 242 2.62 9.00 4.61
CA THR A 242 3.64 10.03 4.42
C THR A 242 4.33 9.85 3.08
N LEU A 243 4.51 10.94 2.36
CA LEU A 243 5.28 11.01 1.12
C LEU A 243 6.00 12.37 1.07
N ASP A 244 7.31 12.36 0.86
CA ASP A 244 8.09 13.55 0.55
C ASP A 244 8.28 13.61 -0.98
N VAL A 245 7.97 14.76 -1.58
CA VAL A 245 8.16 15.05 -3.01
C VAL A 245 8.95 16.35 -3.21
N SER A 246 9.61 16.86 -2.15
CA SER A 246 10.31 18.14 -2.19
C SER A 246 11.52 18.17 -3.12
N ASN A 247 12.02 17.00 -3.54
CA ASN A 247 13.06 16.82 -4.54
C ASN A 247 12.56 16.82 -6.01
N PHE A 248 11.24 16.78 -6.24
CA PHE A 248 10.70 16.68 -7.60
C PHE A 248 10.87 18.01 -8.35
N ASP A 249 11.69 18.00 -9.40
CA ASP A 249 11.68 19.01 -10.46
C ASP A 249 10.48 18.75 -11.37
N THR A 250 9.50 19.65 -11.34
CA THR A 250 8.28 19.63 -12.16
C THR A 250 8.40 20.43 -13.46
N SER A 251 9.55 21.06 -13.74
CA SER A 251 9.68 22.11 -14.76
C SER A 251 9.45 21.68 -16.22
N GLN A 252 9.53 20.38 -16.51
CA GLN A 252 9.20 19.78 -17.83
C GLN A 252 7.86 19.03 -17.83
N VAL A 253 7.17 18.91 -16.68
CA VAL A 253 5.99 18.06 -16.54
C VAL A 253 4.77 18.74 -17.16
N THR A 254 4.29 18.17 -18.27
CA THR A 254 3.12 18.65 -19.01
C THR A 254 1.80 18.09 -18.48
N ASN A 255 1.85 16.97 -17.73
CA ASN A 255 0.68 16.27 -17.22
C ASN A 255 0.92 15.74 -15.80
N MET A 256 0.20 16.31 -14.82
CA MET A 256 0.11 15.83 -13.43
C MET A 256 -1.33 15.42 -13.06
N SER A 257 -2.16 15.08 -14.06
CA SER A 257 -3.59 14.81 -13.84
C SER A 257 -3.78 13.65 -12.84
N MET A 258 -4.63 13.89 -11.84
CA MET A 258 -4.95 12.94 -10.77
C MET A 258 -3.75 12.40 -9.97
N MET A 259 -2.55 12.99 -10.02
CA MET A 259 -1.31 12.45 -9.42
C MET A 259 -1.44 11.92 -7.99
N PHE A 260 -2.21 12.61 -7.12
CA PHE A 260 -2.48 12.22 -5.72
C PHE A 260 -3.97 11.89 -5.46
N TYR A 261 -4.74 11.55 -6.49
CA TYR A 261 -6.18 11.29 -6.35
C TYR A 261 -6.43 10.07 -5.46
N ASN A 262 -7.40 10.20 -4.55
CA ASN A 262 -7.80 9.13 -3.61
C ASN A 262 -6.68 8.63 -2.67
N CYS A 263 -5.61 9.40 -2.46
CA CYS A 263 -4.55 9.16 -1.46
C CYS A 263 -5.04 9.40 -0.01
N ARG A 264 -6.06 8.65 0.45
CA ARG A 264 -6.77 8.93 1.72
C ARG A 264 -5.93 8.79 2.99
N GLY A 265 -4.78 8.10 2.93
CA GLY A 265 -3.86 7.97 4.05
C GLY A 265 -3.02 9.21 4.30
N LEU A 266 -2.78 10.05 3.29
CA LEU A 266 -1.84 11.17 3.38
C LEU A 266 -2.39 12.25 4.32
N GLN A 267 -1.77 12.35 5.50
CA GLN A 267 -2.15 13.32 6.53
C GLN A 267 -1.70 14.74 6.16
N THR A 268 -0.54 14.83 5.50
CA THR A 268 0.09 16.08 5.02
C THR A 268 0.86 15.81 3.74
N LEU A 269 0.83 16.75 2.81
CA LEU A 269 1.68 16.76 1.61
C LEU A 269 2.18 18.20 1.38
N ASP A 270 3.49 18.39 1.26
CA ASP A 270 4.08 19.69 0.88
C ASP A 270 4.34 19.70 -0.63
N VAL A 271 3.63 20.58 -1.34
CA VAL A 271 3.75 20.80 -2.79
C VAL A 271 4.29 22.20 -3.10
N SER A 272 4.98 22.86 -2.16
CA SER A 272 5.44 24.24 -2.31
C SER A 272 6.63 24.44 -3.28
N ASN A 273 7.16 23.34 -3.83
CA ASN A 273 8.16 23.31 -4.89
C ASN A 273 7.59 22.99 -6.29
N PHE A 274 6.31 22.64 -6.42
CA PHE A 274 5.67 22.20 -7.67
C PHE A 274 5.32 23.35 -8.63
#